data_AF-A0A1Z5K0U9-F1
#
_entry.id   AF-A0A1Z5K0U9-F1
#
_cell.length_a   1.000
_cell.length_b   1.000
_cell.length_c   1.000
_cell.angle_alpha   90.00
_cell.angle_beta   90.00
_cell.angle_gamma   90.00
#
_symmetry.space_group_name_H-M   'P 1'
#
loop_
_entity.id
_entity.type
_entity.pdbx_description
1 polymer ?
#
loop_
_entity_poly.entity_id
_entity_poly.type
_entity_poly.pdbx_seq_one_letter_code
_entity_poly.pdbx_strand_id
1 'polypeptide(L)'
;MGVMTAPITQLTVDRYLNCWLPLLADIHRSNASCMLVPPPDVAWVSHCHRLAPGPYRKYLLQQFQDDSIEESCPPFLFQIKEDTTNKALETRVEWDLRFPGEPFFLPLEDALTDMPITESVCDMDGFYLIASVNEQKKFLWQVSDKKFKHDTFLQHAIERYQKFLLLSKSFHRERGSDCMIVPTYDIDLMWHTHILYSIAKYEADCIRIRGSFLNHDDSLNDRSSGSNLEMAFHQTSEAWQQSYKEPYINSNDVALYHGEPPAEYYCLNFTFPDPNEDLSTETLLIDASKPISRASSVDDIQTPRPLDVLRDQPWVNPRFGQVPGEMARAFIAVTRSGVHLKKNGYVFGKTSLGEGYYSLCTLEAYQILLRKLKVNARMAERKLHEHDVRNCCSCFRKPTAVETTERARLVEALQKLRACQNFAWVQYNASGPYKRLCVGDPATVRKSKPFPLDCVLDDTKSTGGYSLGEVCDAADCSGYIKKTRTPAHVKYGGVYVFSGTGGGCACGGGGCGCG
;
A
#
# COMPACT_ATOMS: atom_id res chain seq x y z
N MET A 1 13.08 -27.86 -1.98
CA MET A 1 13.32 -27.70 -3.43
C MET A 1 12.79 -28.88 -4.22
N GLY A 2 13.21 -30.11 -3.94
CA GLY A 2 12.74 -31.31 -4.65
C GLY A 2 11.22 -31.40 -4.84
N VAL A 3 10.39 -31.06 -3.83
CA VAL A 3 8.91 -31.08 -3.98
C VAL A 3 8.38 -30.00 -4.94
N MET A 4 9.08 -28.87 -5.07
CA MET A 4 8.69 -27.78 -5.99
C MET A 4 9.20 -28.04 -7.42
N THR A 5 10.33 -28.74 -7.56
CA THR A 5 10.97 -28.99 -8.86
C THR A 5 10.65 -30.36 -9.45
N ALA A 6 10.20 -31.32 -8.66
CA ALA A 6 9.76 -32.63 -9.14
C ALA A 6 8.58 -32.53 -10.12
N PRO A 7 8.36 -33.54 -10.99
CA PRO A 7 7.15 -33.64 -11.79
C PRO A 7 5.91 -33.46 -10.92
N ILE A 8 5.01 -32.56 -11.33
CA ILE A 8 3.76 -32.34 -10.59
C ILE A 8 2.77 -33.37 -11.09
N THR A 9 2.13 -34.08 -10.16
CA THR A 9 1.12 -35.08 -10.47
C THR A 9 -0.27 -34.46 -10.48
N GLN A 10 -1.23 -35.13 -11.11
CA GLN A 10 -2.63 -34.72 -11.03
C GLN A 10 -3.11 -34.71 -9.58
N LEU A 11 -2.65 -35.67 -8.77
CA LEU A 11 -2.92 -35.75 -7.34
C LEU A 11 -2.56 -34.44 -6.60
N THR A 12 -1.43 -33.80 -6.91
CA THR A 12 -1.04 -32.53 -6.28
C THR A 12 -2.02 -31.40 -6.61
N VAL A 13 -2.49 -31.32 -7.85
CA VAL A 13 -3.50 -30.33 -8.27
C VAL A 13 -4.83 -30.62 -7.60
N ASP A 14 -5.25 -31.89 -7.57
CA ASP A 14 -6.49 -32.31 -6.94
C ASP A 14 -6.50 -32.01 -5.44
N ARG A 15 -5.38 -32.22 -4.74
CA ARG A 15 -5.23 -31.82 -3.31
C ARG A 15 -5.37 -30.31 -3.12
N TYR A 16 -4.81 -29.50 -4.01
CA TYR A 16 -4.97 -28.05 -3.94
C TYR A 16 -6.43 -27.62 -4.18
N LEU A 17 -7.07 -28.13 -5.23
CA LEU A 17 -8.41 -27.71 -5.63
C LEU A 17 -9.51 -28.30 -4.73
N ASN A 18 -9.40 -29.57 -4.34
CA ASN A 18 -10.44 -30.30 -3.63
C ASN A 18 -10.25 -30.33 -2.11
N CYS A 19 -9.03 -30.11 -1.60
CA CYS A 19 -8.76 -30.09 -0.16
C CYS A 19 -8.44 -28.67 0.34
N TRP A 20 -7.39 -28.06 -0.21
CA TRP A 20 -6.86 -26.82 0.35
C TRP A 20 -7.76 -25.59 0.16
N LEU A 21 -8.22 -25.31 -1.07
CA LEU A 21 -9.09 -24.16 -1.31
C LEU A 21 -10.42 -24.25 -0.54
N PRO A 22 -11.13 -25.40 -0.50
CA PRO A 22 -12.30 -25.57 0.34
C PRO A 22 -12.02 -25.41 1.83
N LEU A 23 -10.84 -25.80 2.32
CA LEU A 23 -10.42 -25.61 3.71
C LEU A 23 -10.26 -24.12 4.04
N LEU A 24 -9.57 -23.36 3.19
CA LEU A 24 -9.45 -21.91 3.34
C LEU A 24 -10.82 -21.21 3.29
N ALA A 25 -11.70 -21.64 2.39
CA ALA A 25 -13.05 -21.10 2.26
C ALA A 25 -13.89 -21.27 3.53
N ASP A 26 -13.85 -22.46 4.15
CA ASP A 26 -14.60 -22.73 5.38
C ASP A 26 -14.07 -21.96 6.59
N ILE A 27 -12.74 -21.87 6.72
CA ILE A 27 -12.08 -21.12 7.80
C ILE A 27 -12.39 -19.63 7.69
N HIS A 28 -12.33 -19.07 6.47
CA HIS A 28 -12.71 -17.69 6.21
C HIS A 28 -14.18 -17.45 6.56
N ARG A 29 -15.11 -18.29 6.08
CA ARG A 29 -16.55 -18.19 6.39
C ARG A 29 -16.86 -18.29 7.88
N SER A 30 -16.07 -19.08 8.62
CA SER A 30 -16.24 -19.27 10.06
C SER A 30 -15.63 -18.15 10.90
N ASN A 31 -14.99 -17.15 10.28
CA ASN A 31 -14.19 -16.11 10.97
C ASN A 31 -13.19 -16.72 11.96
N ALA A 32 -12.66 -17.90 11.66
CA ALA A 32 -11.69 -18.55 12.52
C ALA A 32 -10.37 -17.76 12.44
N SER A 33 -9.80 -17.41 13.59
CA SER A 33 -8.54 -16.65 13.66
C SER A 33 -7.30 -17.54 13.38
N CYS A 34 -7.47 -18.70 12.74
CA CYS A 34 -6.37 -19.63 12.49
C CYS A 34 -5.64 -19.27 11.19
N MET A 35 -4.32 -19.14 11.28
CA MET A 35 -3.45 -18.98 10.12
C MET A 35 -2.98 -20.37 9.70
N LEU A 36 -3.46 -20.85 8.57
CA LEU A 36 -3.07 -22.16 8.05
C LEU A 36 -1.73 -22.12 7.31
N VAL A 37 -0.99 -23.22 7.40
CA VAL A 37 0.31 -23.42 6.75
C VAL A 37 0.20 -24.65 5.83
N PRO A 38 0.24 -24.53 4.48
CA PRO A 38 0.00 -25.66 3.57
C PRO A 38 1.14 -26.69 3.55
N PRO A 39 0.88 -27.92 3.07
CA PRO A 39 1.96 -28.82 2.69
C PRO A 39 2.69 -28.29 1.43
N PRO A 40 3.96 -28.66 1.19
CA PRO A 40 4.79 -28.03 0.16
C PRO A 40 4.25 -28.14 -1.27
N ASP A 41 3.62 -29.27 -1.61
CA ASP A 41 3.06 -29.55 -2.93
C ASP A 41 1.87 -28.61 -3.23
N VAL A 42 0.96 -28.48 -2.27
CA VAL A 42 -0.19 -27.56 -2.31
C VAL A 42 0.26 -26.09 -2.31
N ALA A 43 1.28 -25.77 -1.51
CA ALA A 43 1.83 -24.41 -1.43
C ALA A 43 2.36 -23.95 -2.80
N TRP A 44 3.02 -24.85 -3.54
CA TRP A 44 3.55 -24.57 -4.86
C TRP A 44 2.44 -24.33 -5.90
N VAL A 45 1.42 -25.20 -5.95
CA VAL A 45 0.28 -24.97 -6.87
C VAL A 45 -0.47 -23.68 -6.51
N SER A 46 -0.65 -23.40 -5.22
CA SER A 46 -1.26 -22.15 -4.75
C SER A 46 -0.46 -20.92 -5.19
N HIS A 47 0.87 -20.99 -5.11
CA HIS A 47 1.76 -19.94 -5.60
C HIS A 47 1.55 -19.66 -7.09
N CYS A 48 1.59 -20.71 -7.93
CA CYS A 48 1.43 -20.56 -9.38
C CYS A 48 0.03 -20.07 -9.78
N HIS A 49 -1.04 -20.58 -9.15
CA HIS A 49 -2.40 -20.11 -9.44
C HIS A 49 -2.54 -18.61 -9.15
N ARG A 50 -1.95 -18.11 -8.06
CA ARG A 50 -2.00 -16.69 -7.66
C ARG A 50 -1.19 -15.76 -8.57
N LEU A 51 -0.20 -16.28 -9.32
CA LEU A 51 0.51 -15.52 -10.36
C LEU A 51 -0.35 -15.20 -11.58
N ALA A 52 -1.54 -15.80 -11.69
CA ALA A 52 -2.58 -15.43 -12.64
C ALA A 52 -3.81 -14.84 -11.92
N PRO A 53 -3.76 -13.59 -11.41
CA PRO A 53 -4.83 -13.01 -10.60
C PRO A 53 -6.24 -13.07 -11.19
N GLY A 54 -6.37 -12.83 -12.50
CA GLY A 54 -7.66 -12.85 -13.20
C GLY A 54 -8.28 -14.25 -13.17
N PRO A 55 -7.63 -15.27 -13.76
CA PRO A 55 -8.08 -16.66 -13.67
C PRO A 55 -8.31 -17.14 -12.23
N TYR A 56 -7.41 -16.79 -11.30
CA TYR A 56 -7.55 -17.18 -9.90
C TYR A 56 -8.82 -16.65 -9.25
N ARG A 57 -9.07 -15.34 -9.29
CA ARG A 57 -10.29 -14.73 -8.74
C ARG A 57 -11.55 -15.28 -9.39
N LYS A 58 -11.52 -15.45 -10.71
CA LYS A 58 -12.64 -16.02 -11.45
C LYS A 58 -12.98 -17.41 -10.95
N TYR A 59 -11.97 -18.26 -10.74
CA TYR A 59 -12.18 -19.58 -10.17
C TYR A 59 -12.76 -19.52 -8.75
N LEU A 60 -12.22 -18.67 -7.87
CA LEU A 60 -12.74 -18.52 -6.51
C LEU A 60 -14.23 -18.11 -6.50
N LEU A 61 -14.60 -17.13 -7.32
CA LEU A 61 -15.99 -16.70 -7.48
C LEU A 61 -16.89 -17.81 -8.03
N GLN A 62 -16.43 -18.59 -9.00
CA GLN A 62 -17.20 -19.69 -9.58
C GLN A 62 -17.42 -20.83 -8.60
N GLN A 63 -16.38 -21.23 -7.84
CA GLN A 63 -16.46 -22.38 -6.95
C GLN A 63 -17.05 -22.06 -5.58
N PHE A 64 -16.71 -20.90 -5.02
CA PHE A 64 -17.05 -20.56 -3.63
C PHE A 64 -18.02 -19.38 -3.52
N GLN A 65 -18.32 -18.68 -4.63
CA GLN A 65 -19.10 -17.44 -4.63
C GLN A 65 -18.50 -16.35 -3.73
N ASP A 66 -17.19 -16.43 -3.50
CA ASP A 66 -16.44 -15.59 -2.58
C ASP A 66 -14.96 -15.54 -3.01
N ASP A 67 -14.48 -14.35 -3.37
CA ASP A 67 -13.07 -14.09 -3.71
C ASP A 67 -12.27 -13.49 -2.55
N SER A 68 -12.90 -13.21 -1.40
CA SER A 68 -12.22 -12.65 -0.24
C SER A 68 -11.19 -13.60 0.40
N ILE A 69 -11.15 -14.85 -0.06
CA ILE A 69 -10.16 -15.86 0.33
C ILE A 69 -8.84 -15.77 -0.45
N GLU A 70 -8.72 -14.85 -1.40
CA GLU A 70 -7.54 -14.68 -2.27
C GLU A 70 -6.22 -14.40 -1.54
N GLU A 71 -6.31 -13.92 -0.29
CA GLU A 71 -5.20 -13.55 0.58
C GLU A 71 -5.23 -14.29 1.93
N SER A 72 -6.05 -15.34 2.07
CA SER A 72 -6.19 -16.11 3.33
C SER A 72 -4.93 -16.87 3.75
N CYS A 73 -4.03 -17.18 2.80
CA CYS A 73 -2.74 -17.80 3.08
C CYS A 73 -1.62 -16.87 2.62
N PRO A 74 -0.66 -16.51 3.50
CA PRO A 74 0.50 -15.74 3.08
C PRO A 74 1.29 -16.43 1.97
N PRO A 75 1.85 -15.66 1.01
CA PRO A 75 2.71 -16.22 -0.02
C PRO A 75 3.96 -16.86 0.60
N PHE A 76 4.52 -17.86 -0.09
CA PHE A 76 5.78 -18.54 0.28
C PHE A 76 5.73 -19.36 1.59
N LEU A 77 4.56 -19.47 2.22
CA LEU A 77 4.36 -20.22 3.44
C LEU A 77 4.14 -21.70 3.12
N PHE A 78 4.92 -22.59 3.72
CA PHE A 78 4.74 -24.04 3.64
C PHE A 78 5.33 -24.74 4.86
N GLN A 79 4.86 -25.95 5.15
CA GLN A 79 5.39 -26.78 6.24
C GLN A 79 6.48 -27.73 5.76
N ILE A 80 7.49 -27.97 6.60
CA ILE A 80 8.38 -29.14 6.52
C ILE A 80 7.96 -30.17 7.58
N LYS A 81 8.38 -31.44 7.43
CA LYS A 81 7.98 -32.52 8.35
C LYS A 81 8.35 -32.24 9.81
N GLU A 82 9.47 -31.55 10.01
CA GLU A 82 10.00 -31.20 11.32
C GLU A 82 9.35 -29.94 11.94
N ASP A 83 8.41 -29.29 11.24
CA ASP A 83 7.75 -28.09 11.73
C ASP A 83 6.82 -28.40 12.93
N THR A 84 7.20 -27.88 14.09
CA THR A 84 6.52 -28.05 15.39
C THR A 84 5.81 -26.79 15.85
N THR A 85 5.68 -25.75 15.00
CA THR A 85 4.95 -24.55 15.36
C THR A 85 3.46 -24.84 15.60
N ASN A 86 2.82 -24.09 16.50
CA ASN A 86 1.39 -24.29 16.80
C ASN A 86 0.53 -24.20 15.53
N LYS A 87 0.81 -23.26 14.64
CA LYS A 87 0.08 -23.09 13.38
C LYS A 87 0.22 -24.29 12.45
N ALA A 88 1.42 -24.86 12.37
CA ALA A 88 1.66 -26.06 11.57
C ALA A 88 0.90 -27.27 12.15
N LEU A 89 0.98 -27.47 13.47
CA LEU A 89 0.25 -28.52 14.17
C LEU A 89 -1.27 -28.38 14.01
N GLU A 90 -1.81 -27.17 14.23
CA GLU A 90 -3.24 -26.87 14.04
C GLU A 90 -3.69 -27.17 12.61
N THR A 91 -2.90 -26.76 11.61
CA THR A 91 -3.24 -27.05 10.20
C THR A 91 -3.26 -28.55 9.92
N ARG A 92 -2.34 -29.33 10.49
CA ARG A 92 -2.33 -30.80 10.32
C ARG A 92 -3.53 -31.45 11.00
N VAL A 93 -3.91 -31.00 12.19
CA VAL A 93 -5.11 -31.47 12.89
C VAL A 93 -6.37 -31.18 12.07
N GLU A 94 -6.52 -29.97 11.54
CA GLU A 94 -7.66 -29.60 10.69
C GLU A 94 -7.67 -30.42 9.39
N TRP A 95 -6.51 -30.66 8.79
CA TRP A 95 -6.39 -31.49 7.60
C TRP A 95 -6.82 -32.94 7.88
N ASP A 96 -6.28 -33.58 8.91
CA ASP A 96 -6.60 -34.96 9.28
C ASP A 96 -8.08 -35.13 9.64
N LEU A 97 -8.68 -34.11 10.27
CA LEU A 97 -10.10 -34.09 10.61
C LEU A 97 -11.00 -34.03 9.37
N ARG A 98 -10.64 -33.20 8.38
CA ARG A 98 -11.49 -32.94 7.20
C ARG A 98 -11.24 -33.90 6.05
N PHE A 99 -10.03 -34.45 5.95
CA PHE A 99 -9.62 -35.33 4.85
C PHE A 99 -9.04 -36.64 5.40
N PRO A 100 -9.85 -37.44 6.11
CA PRO A 100 -9.38 -38.69 6.69
C PRO A 100 -8.90 -39.63 5.58
N GLY A 101 -7.62 -40.02 5.64
CA GLY A 101 -6.97 -40.89 4.65
C GLY A 101 -6.11 -40.16 3.62
N GLU A 102 -6.17 -38.82 3.54
CA GLU A 102 -5.27 -38.04 2.69
C GLU A 102 -4.03 -37.61 3.50
N PRO A 103 -2.82 -38.12 3.20
CA PRO A 103 -1.64 -37.81 4.00
C PRO A 103 -1.27 -36.33 3.85
N PHE A 104 -1.00 -35.61 4.95
CA PHE A 104 -0.61 -34.20 4.85
C PHE A 104 0.65 -34.00 3.99
N PHE A 105 1.69 -34.81 4.21
CA PHE A 105 2.89 -34.82 3.38
C PHE A 105 2.83 -35.98 2.38
N LEU A 106 2.89 -35.68 1.09
CA LEU A 106 2.96 -36.72 0.05
C LEU A 106 4.21 -37.60 0.23
N PRO A 107 4.07 -38.93 0.17
CA PRO A 107 5.22 -39.84 0.09
C PRO A 107 6.00 -39.58 -1.20
N LEU A 108 7.34 -39.57 -1.10
CA LEU A 108 8.24 -39.28 -2.23
C LEU A 108 8.14 -40.34 -3.34
N GLU A 109 7.68 -41.54 -3.00
CA GLU A 109 7.50 -42.69 -3.90
C GLU A 109 6.24 -42.52 -4.76
N ASP A 110 5.15 -42.00 -4.18
CA ASP A 110 3.87 -41.79 -4.87
C ASP A 110 3.94 -40.62 -5.88
N ALA A 111 4.86 -39.67 -5.66
CA ALA A 111 5.13 -38.57 -6.60
C ALA A 111 5.80 -39.03 -7.91
N LEU A 112 6.34 -40.25 -7.96
CA LEU A 112 7.08 -40.79 -9.11
C LEU A 112 6.27 -41.79 -9.95
N THR A 113 5.15 -42.29 -9.43
CA THR A 113 4.38 -43.40 -10.05
C THR A 113 3.24 -42.96 -10.96
N ASP A 114 2.94 -41.66 -11.06
CA ASP A 114 1.78 -41.18 -11.82
C ASP A 114 2.11 -40.94 -13.30
N MET A 115 1.20 -41.39 -14.17
CA MET A 115 1.30 -41.28 -15.64
C MET A 115 1.41 -39.81 -16.10
N PRO A 116 2.02 -39.55 -17.27
CA PRO A 116 2.16 -38.19 -17.79
C PRO A 116 0.79 -37.51 -17.93
N ILE A 117 0.74 -36.27 -17.46
CA ILE A 117 -0.43 -35.38 -17.48
C ILE A 117 -1.08 -35.42 -18.86
N THR A 118 -2.35 -35.85 -18.94
CA THR A 118 -3.17 -35.61 -20.14
C THR A 118 -3.54 -34.12 -20.14
N GLU A 119 -3.16 -33.41 -21.20
CA GLU A 119 -3.15 -31.94 -21.35
C GLU A 119 -4.51 -31.20 -21.16
N SER A 120 -5.56 -31.87 -20.68
CA SER A 120 -6.95 -31.44 -20.89
C SER A 120 -7.76 -31.03 -19.64
N VAL A 121 -7.29 -31.18 -18.39
CA VAL A 121 -8.27 -31.35 -17.29
C VAL A 121 -8.56 -30.11 -16.42
N CYS A 122 -7.64 -29.12 -16.35
CA CYS A 122 -7.86 -27.91 -15.54
C CYS A 122 -7.83 -26.64 -16.40
N ASP A 123 -8.64 -26.61 -17.45
CA ASP A 123 -8.87 -25.40 -18.24
C ASP A 123 -9.84 -24.46 -17.48
N MET A 124 -9.30 -23.33 -17.03
CA MET A 124 -10.02 -22.33 -16.23
C MET A 124 -10.33 -21.13 -17.10
N ASP A 125 -11.05 -21.37 -18.20
CA ASP A 125 -11.37 -20.41 -19.25
C ASP A 125 -10.11 -19.84 -19.94
N GLY A 126 -9.25 -20.73 -20.44
CA GLY A 126 -8.02 -20.43 -21.16
C GLY A 126 -6.76 -20.43 -20.30
N PHE A 127 -6.88 -20.66 -18.98
CA PHE A 127 -5.74 -20.79 -18.07
C PHE A 127 -5.51 -22.27 -17.70
N TYR A 128 -4.37 -22.81 -18.12
CA TYR A 128 -3.96 -24.19 -17.87
C TYR A 128 -3.04 -24.26 -16.66
N LEU A 129 -3.61 -24.53 -15.47
CA LEU A 129 -2.87 -24.49 -14.21
C LEU A 129 -1.63 -25.39 -14.19
N ILE A 130 -1.70 -26.60 -14.75
CA ILE A 130 -0.56 -27.52 -14.79
C ILE A 130 0.56 -26.99 -15.69
N ALA A 131 0.21 -26.42 -16.84
CA ALA A 131 1.18 -25.81 -17.75
C ALA A 131 1.91 -24.65 -17.05
N SER A 132 1.16 -23.75 -16.42
CA SER A 132 1.74 -22.66 -15.62
C SER A 132 2.66 -23.19 -14.51
N VAL A 133 2.21 -24.18 -13.74
CA VAL A 133 3.03 -24.81 -12.69
C VAL A 133 4.35 -25.35 -13.24
N ASN A 134 4.36 -25.95 -14.44
CA ASN A 134 5.59 -26.46 -15.05
C ASN A 134 6.49 -25.34 -15.59
N GLU A 135 5.94 -24.28 -16.18
CA GLU A 135 6.73 -23.13 -16.62
C GLU A 135 7.35 -22.38 -15.44
N GLN A 136 6.62 -22.23 -14.33
CA GLN A 136 7.13 -21.58 -13.12
C GLN A 136 8.27 -22.38 -12.43
N LYS A 137 8.38 -23.69 -12.68
CA LYS A 137 9.57 -24.46 -12.24
C LYS A 137 10.83 -24.04 -12.97
N LYS A 138 10.72 -23.76 -14.28
CA LYS A 138 11.84 -23.24 -15.07
C LYS A 138 12.19 -21.85 -14.57
N PHE A 139 11.22 -21.01 -14.25
CA PHE A 139 11.48 -19.70 -13.64
C PHE A 139 12.36 -19.77 -12.39
N LEU A 140 12.09 -20.71 -11.46
CA LEU A 140 12.92 -20.93 -10.28
C LEU A 140 14.40 -21.21 -10.61
N TRP A 141 14.69 -21.92 -11.71
CA TRP A 141 16.06 -22.13 -12.19
C TRP A 141 16.70 -20.81 -12.64
N GLN A 142 15.95 -19.96 -13.36
CA GLN A 142 16.43 -18.68 -13.87
C GLN A 142 16.77 -17.69 -12.74
N VAL A 143 16.02 -17.73 -11.63
CA VAL A 143 16.28 -16.86 -10.47
C VAL A 143 17.14 -17.52 -9.39
N SER A 144 17.69 -18.70 -9.67
CA SER A 144 18.57 -19.41 -8.73
C SER A 144 20.00 -18.85 -8.68
N ASP A 145 20.33 -17.90 -9.57
CA ASP A 145 21.64 -17.28 -9.65
C ASP A 145 22.07 -16.60 -8.34
N LYS A 146 23.39 -16.63 -8.07
CA LYS A 146 23.98 -16.03 -6.86
C LYS A 146 23.69 -14.53 -6.73
N LYS A 147 23.49 -13.80 -7.84
CA LYS A 147 23.14 -12.38 -7.84
C LYS A 147 21.90 -12.06 -7.00
N PHE A 148 20.90 -12.93 -7.02
CA PHE A 148 19.65 -12.75 -6.26
C PHE A 148 19.83 -12.83 -4.74
N LYS A 149 21.02 -13.23 -4.25
CA LYS A 149 21.37 -13.22 -2.82
C LYS A 149 21.95 -11.88 -2.36
N HIS A 150 22.20 -10.93 -3.27
CA HIS A 150 22.82 -9.64 -2.95
C HIS A 150 21.78 -8.52 -2.88
N ASP A 151 21.67 -7.86 -1.73
CA ASP A 151 20.73 -6.75 -1.50
C ASP A 151 20.85 -5.62 -2.53
N THR A 152 22.08 -5.32 -2.99
CA THR A 152 22.32 -4.29 -4.00
C THR A 152 21.68 -4.64 -5.34
N PHE A 153 21.75 -5.92 -5.74
CA PHE A 153 21.11 -6.40 -6.96
C PHE A 153 19.59 -6.33 -6.84
N LEU A 154 19.03 -6.74 -5.69
CA LEU A 154 17.59 -6.66 -5.43
C LEU A 154 17.08 -5.20 -5.41
N GLN A 155 17.86 -4.26 -4.86
CA GLN A 155 17.51 -2.84 -4.86
C GLN A 155 17.45 -2.28 -6.29
N HIS A 156 18.41 -2.64 -7.15
CA HIS A 156 18.39 -2.27 -8.57
C HIS A 156 17.21 -2.92 -9.31
N ALA A 157 16.89 -4.17 -9.01
CA ALA A 157 15.73 -4.87 -9.57
C ALA A 157 14.40 -4.15 -9.24
N ILE A 158 14.25 -3.65 -8.00
CA ILE A 158 13.08 -2.86 -7.58
C ILE A 158 12.95 -1.58 -8.42
N GLU A 159 14.04 -0.84 -8.61
CA GLU A 159 14.04 0.39 -9.41
C GLU A 159 13.70 0.11 -10.87
N ARG A 160 14.25 -0.96 -11.44
CA ARG A 160 13.96 -1.42 -12.80
C ARG A 160 12.49 -1.86 -12.94
N TYR A 161 11.93 -2.55 -11.95
CA TYR A 161 10.52 -2.93 -11.95
C TYR A 161 9.58 -1.72 -11.91
N GLN A 162 9.91 -0.69 -11.12
CA GLN A 162 9.13 0.55 -11.12
C GLN A 162 9.15 1.25 -12.49
N LYS A 163 10.33 1.31 -13.14
CA LYS A 163 10.46 1.78 -14.52
C LYS A 163 9.69 0.89 -15.50
N PHE A 164 9.68 -0.42 -15.31
CA PHE A 164 8.93 -1.35 -16.15
C PHE A 164 7.41 -1.10 -16.08
N LEU A 165 6.85 -0.89 -14.89
CA LEU A 165 5.43 -0.54 -14.74
C LEU A 165 5.08 0.76 -15.45
N LEU A 166 5.93 1.80 -15.34
CA LEU A 166 5.73 3.06 -16.05
C LEU A 166 5.87 2.91 -17.57
N LEU A 167 6.85 2.11 -18.01
CA LEU A 167 7.09 1.83 -19.44
C LEU A 167 5.92 1.07 -20.04
N SER A 168 5.38 0.06 -19.36
CA SER A 168 4.25 -0.73 -19.86
C SER A 168 3.01 0.14 -20.15
N LYS A 169 2.84 1.26 -19.43
CA LYS A 169 1.76 2.22 -19.69
C LYS A 169 1.93 2.93 -21.03
N SER A 170 3.11 3.52 -21.29
CA SER A 170 3.37 4.19 -22.57
C SER A 170 3.43 3.18 -23.71
N PHE A 171 4.05 2.02 -23.47
CA PHE A 171 4.17 0.93 -24.42
C PHE A 171 2.80 0.47 -24.96
N HIS A 172 1.84 0.15 -24.08
CA HIS A 172 0.49 -0.24 -24.50
C HIS A 172 -0.33 0.91 -25.07
N ARG A 173 -0.10 2.16 -24.63
CA ARG A 173 -0.76 3.32 -25.22
C ARG A 173 -0.37 3.53 -26.69
N GLU A 174 0.90 3.28 -27.02
CA GLU A 174 1.43 3.47 -28.37
C GLU A 174 1.15 2.30 -29.30
N ARG A 175 1.18 1.07 -28.77
CA ARG A 175 1.16 -0.17 -29.58
C ARG A 175 -0.15 -0.95 -29.50
N GLY A 176 -0.98 -0.69 -28.48
CA GLY A 176 -2.21 -1.43 -28.20
C GLY A 176 -2.11 -2.22 -26.88
N SER A 177 -3.27 -2.51 -26.29
CA SER A 177 -3.36 -3.26 -25.02
C SER A 177 -2.88 -4.71 -25.12
N ASP A 178 -2.89 -5.27 -26.33
CA ASP A 178 -2.64 -6.69 -26.58
C ASP A 178 -1.17 -6.95 -26.94
N CYS A 179 -0.35 -5.90 -27.02
CA CYS A 179 1.08 -6.03 -27.28
C CYS A 179 1.82 -6.52 -26.04
N MET A 180 2.60 -7.59 -26.21
CA MET A 180 3.42 -8.17 -25.14
C MET A 180 4.60 -7.25 -24.79
N ILE A 181 4.75 -6.95 -23.50
CA ILE A 181 5.96 -6.34 -22.94
C ILE A 181 6.71 -7.39 -22.13
N VAL A 182 8.02 -7.53 -22.35
CA VAL A 182 8.79 -8.68 -21.85
C VAL A 182 9.74 -8.24 -20.72
N PRO A 183 9.55 -8.72 -19.47
CA PRO A 183 10.46 -8.41 -18.37
C PRO A 183 11.79 -9.16 -18.54
N THR A 184 12.84 -8.65 -17.88
CA THR A 184 14.05 -9.43 -17.55
C THR A 184 13.82 -10.18 -16.24
N TYR A 185 14.58 -11.22 -15.92
CA TYR A 185 14.28 -12.07 -14.75
C TYR A 185 14.35 -11.34 -13.41
N ASP A 186 15.18 -10.29 -13.31
CA ASP A 186 15.22 -9.41 -12.15
C ASP A 186 13.92 -8.60 -11.99
N ILE A 187 13.41 -8.03 -13.09
CA ILE A 187 12.12 -7.33 -13.13
C ILE A 187 10.98 -8.31 -12.82
N ASP A 188 11.03 -9.50 -13.41
CA ASP A 188 9.98 -10.51 -13.32
C ASP A 188 9.86 -11.06 -11.89
N LEU A 189 10.99 -11.28 -11.21
CA LEU A 189 10.99 -11.64 -9.79
C LEU A 189 10.31 -10.58 -8.92
N MET A 190 10.59 -9.29 -9.17
CA MET A 190 9.93 -8.20 -8.43
C MET A 190 8.44 -8.15 -8.77
N TRP A 191 8.07 -8.45 -10.02
CA TRP A 191 6.68 -8.51 -10.46
C TRP A 191 5.92 -9.65 -9.78
N HIS A 192 6.44 -10.87 -9.80
CA HIS A 192 5.91 -12.01 -9.05
C HIS A 192 5.74 -11.66 -7.57
N THR A 193 6.76 -11.07 -6.96
CA THR A 193 6.74 -10.66 -5.55
C THR A 193 5.61 -9.67 -5.26
N HIS A 194 5.40 -8.68 -6.12
CA HIS A 194 4.35 -7.69 -5.96
C HIS A 194 2.95 -8.31 -6.09
N ILE A 195 2.71 -9.16 -7.09
CA ILE A 195 1.45 -9.89 -7.27
C ILE A 195 1.15 -10.75 -6.03
N LEU A 196 2.13 -11.55 -5.61
CA LEU A 196 1.96 -12.54 -4.55
C LEU A 196 1.84 -11.92 -3.15
N TYR A 197 2.46 -10.76 -2.92
CA TYR A 197 2.35 -10.05 -1.65
C TYR A 197 0.91 -9.65 -1.34
N SER A 198 0.18 -9.15 -2.32
CA SER A 198 -1.26 -8.88 -2.24
C SER A 198 -1.78 -8.57 -3.63
N ILE A 199 -2.69 -9.41 -4.14
CA ILE A 199 -3.29 -9.23 -5.46
C ILE A 199 -4.09 -7.92 -5.48
N ALA A 200 -4.81 -7.62 -4.40
CA ALA A 200 -5.58 -6.37 -4.28
C ALA A 200 -4.69 -5.12 -4.31
N LYS A 201 -3.55 -5.14 -3.61
CA LYS A 201 -2.59 -4.02 -3.64
C LYS A 201 -1.89 -3.92 -5.00
N TYR A 202 -1.52 -5.04 -5.60
CA TYR A 202 -0.93 -5.07 -6.94
C TYR A 202 -1.87 -4.48 -7.98
N GLU A 203 -3.15 -4.85 -7.96
CA GLU A 203 -4.17 -4.26 -8.83
C GLU A 203 -4.32 -2.76 -8.56
N ALA A 204 -4.46 -2.35 -7.30
CA ALA A 204 -4.58 -0.95 -6.93
C ALA A 204 -3.37 -0.13 -7.42
N ASP A 205 -2.16 -0.66 -7.30
CA ASP A 205 -0.94 -0.03 -7.79
C ASP A 205 -0.87 -0.02 -9.32
N CYS A 206 -1.29 -1.09 -10.00
CA CYS A 206 -1.43 -1.10 -11.45
C CYS A 206 -2.40 -0.01 -11.93
N ILE A 207 -3.58 0.09 -11.34
CA ILE A 207 -4.56 1.13 -11.67
C ILE A 207 -3.99 2.53 -11.37
N ARG A 208 -3.31 2.71 -10.24
CA ARG A 208 -2.70 3.99 -9.84
C ARG A 208 -1.59 4.42 -10.80
N ILE A 209 -0.70 3.51 -11.19
CA ILE A 209 0.50 3.80 -11.97
C ILE A 209 0.14 3.83 -13.47
N ARG A 210 -0.50 2.76 -13.94
CA ARG A 210 -0.79 2.51 -15.37
C ARG A 210 -2.16 2.99 -15.80
N GLY A 211 -3.14 3.03 -14.90
CA GLY A 211 -4.55 3.28 -15.25
C GLY A 211 -5.30 2.02 -15.66
N SER A 212 -4.62 0.87 -15.72
CA SER A 212 -5.20 -0.43 -16.04
C SER A 212 -4.41 -1.53 -15.33
N PHE A 213 -5.03 -2.70 -15.19
CA PHE A 213 -4.35 -3.90 -14.70
C PHE A 213 -3.28 -4.36 -15.70
N LEU A 214 -2.13 -4.82 -15.21
CA LEU A 214 -1.10 -5.45 -16.05
C LEU A 214 -1.22 -6.96 -15.86
N ASN A 215 -1.67 -7.67 -16.90
CA ASN A 215 -1.80 -9.12 -16.82
C ASN A 215 -0.40 -9.76 -16.83
N HIS A 216 -0.24 -10.79 -16.02
CA HIS A 216 0.95 -11.64 -16.02
C HIS A 216 0.61 -12.91 -16.81
N ASP A 217 1.09 -12.97 -18.05
CA ASP A 217 0.86 -14.09 -18.98
C ASP A 217 2.16 -14.86 -19.19
N ASP A 218 2.20 -16.09 -18.70
CA ASP A 218 3.36 -17.00 -18.74
C ASP A 218 3.25 -18.06 -19.85
N SER A 219 2.32 -17.92 -20.80
CA SER A 219 2.08 -18.91 -21.85
C SER A 219 3.08 -18.87 -23.02
N LEU A 220 3.79 -17.75 -23.22
CA LEU A 220 4.68 -17.53 -24.36
C LEU A 220 6.16 -17.74 -23.99
N ASN A 221 6.65 -18.97 -24.19
CA ASN A 221 8.02 -19.37 -23.82
C ASN A 221 8.91 -19.82 -24.98
N ASP A 222 8.44 -19.72 -26.23
CA ASP A 222 9.27 -20.04 -27.40
C ASP A 222 10.42 -19.05 -27.53
N ARG A 223 11.65 -19.55 -27.38
CA ARG A 223 12.91 -18.78 -27.44
C ARG A 223 13.67 -18.97 -28.75
N SER A 224 13.07 -19.64 -29.74
CA SER A 224 13.69 -19.80 -31.06
C SER A 224 13.93 -18.45 -31.74
N SER A 225 14.94 -18.37 -32.60
CA SER A 225 15.22 -17.14 -33.35
C SER A 225 14.05 -16.78 -34.27
N GLY A 226 13.58 -15.54 -34.18
CA GLY A 226 12.40 -15.05 -34.87
C GLY A 226 11.07 -15.35 -34.16
N SER A 227 11.12 -15.93 -32.95
CA SER A 227 9.92 -16.13 -32.12
C SER A 227 9.25 -14.81 -31.73
N ASN A 228 7.96 -14.87 -31.40
CA ASN A 228 7.20 -13.72 -30.90
C ASN A 228 7.82 -13.15 -29.61
N LEU A 229 8.38 -14.01 -28.76
CA LEU A 229 9.03 -13.61 -27.51
C LEU A 229 10.30 -12.79 -27.78
N GLU A 230 11.17 -13.23 -28.70
CA GLU A 230 12.37 -12.49 -29.07
C GLU A 230 12.04 -11.11 -29.65
N MET A 231 11.06 -11.06 -30.57
CA MET A 231 10.61 -9.78 -31.15
C MET A 231 10.02 -8.83 -30.10
N ALA A 232 9.16 -9.33 -29.20
CA ALA A 232 8.58 -8.53 -28.13
C ALA A 232 9.65 -8.05 -27.12
N PHE A 233 10.67 -8.86 -26.85
CA PHE A 233 11.81 -8.48 -26.03
C PHE A 233 12.64 -7.35 -26.67
N HIS A 234 12.87 -7.44 -27.99
CA HIS A 234 13.54 -6.38 -28.73
C HIS A 234 12.74 -5.06 -28.68
N GLN A 235 11.43 -5.12 -28.91
CA GLN A 235 10.55 -3.95 -28.82
C GLN A 235 10.53 -3.34 -27.41
N THR A 236 10.54 -4.18 -26.38
CA THR A 236 10.63 -3.73 -24.98
C THR A 236 11.96 -3.03 -24.72
N SER A 237 13.06 -3.60 -25.23
CA SER A 237 14.41 -3.00 -25.12
C SER A 237 14.50 -1.64 -25.80
N GLU A 238 13.94 -1.51 -27.00
CA GLU A 238 13.89 -0.24 -27.73
C GLU A 238 13.07 0.80 -26.99
N ALA A 239 11.88 0.44 -26.50
CA ALA A 239 11.01 1.35 -25.76
C ALA A 239 11.67 1.81 -24.44
N TRP A 240 12.40 0.92 -23.77
CA TRP A 240 13.17 1.25 -22.58
C TRP A 240 14.28 2.27 -22.89
N GLN A 241 15.10 1.99 -23.92
CA GLN A 241 16.18 2.88 -24.36
C GLN A 241 15.64 4.26 -24.78
N GLN A 242 14.49 4.29 -25.45
CA GLN A 242 13.83 5.53 -25.85
C GLN A 242 13.34 6.33 -24.64
N SER A 243 12.73 5.67 -23.65
CA SER A 243 12.11 6.31 -22.49
C SER A 243 13.13 6.77 -21.45
N TYR A 244 14.12 5.94 -21.13
CA TYR A 244 15.03 6.15 -20.01
C TYR A 244 16.45 6.54 -20.42
N LYS A 245 16.77 6.51 -21.72
CA LYS A 245 18.10 6.82 -22.26
C LYS A 245 19.22 5.94 -21.68
N GLU A 246 18.88 4.73 -21.25
CA GLU A 246 19.79 3.72 -20.71
C GLU A 246 19.51 2.36 -21.37
N PRO A 247 20.48 1.45 -21.46
CA PRO A 247 20.26 0.14 -22.08
C PRO A 247 19.35 -0.73 -21.20
N TYR A 248 18.46 -1.49 -21.83
CA TYR A 248 17.56 -2.40 -21.09
C TYR A 248 18.32 -3.55 -20.44
N ILE A 249 19.29 -4.11 -21.17
CA ILE A 249 20.28 -5.06 -20.66
C ILE A 249 21.55 -4.27 -20.34
N ASN A 250 21.94 -4.24 -19.07
CA ASN A 250 23.31 -3.95 -18.68
C ASN A 250 23.93 -5.27 -18.16
N SER A 251 25.21 -5.52 -18.41
CA SER A 251 25.79 -6.85 -18.16
C SER A 251 25.93 -7.21 -16.67
N ASN A 252 25.94 -6.19 -15.79
CA ASN A 252 26.32 -6.37 -14.39
C ASN A 252 25.12 -6.34 -13.41
N ASP A 253 24.00 -5.70 -13.76
CA ASP A 253 22.84 -5.49 -12.89
C ASP A 253 21.53 -6.09 -13.45
N VAL A 254 21.60 -6.97 -14.46
CA VAL A 254 20.43 -7.64 -15.06
C VAL A 254 20.57 -9.16 -14.97
N ALA A 255 19.46 -9.84 -14.69
CA ALA A 255 19.38 -11.29 -14.78
C ALA A 255 18.81 -11.69 -16.15
N LEU A 256 19.65 -12.36 -16.94
CA LEU A 256 19.30 -12.89 -18.26
C LEU A 256 19.04 -14.39 -18.18
N TYR A 257 18.70 -14.97 -19.32
CA TYR A 257 18.44 -16.40 -19.45
C TYR A 257 19.66 -17.26 -19.11
N HIS A 258 19.48 -18.17 -18.16
CA HIS A 258 20.44 -19.12 -17.61
C HIS A 258 20.48 -20.46 -18.36
N GLY A 259 19.84 -20.56 -19.52
CA GLY A 259 19.67 -21.83 -20.23
C GLY A 259 18.55 -22.68 -19.64
N GLU A 260 18.27 -23.82 -20.31
CA GLU A 260 17.29 -24.78 -19.82
C GLU A 260 17.81 -25.46 -18.54
N PRO A 261 16.94 -25.76 -17.56
CA PRO A 261 17.34 -26.51 -16.39
C PRO A 261 17.86 -27.89 -16.79
N PRO A 262 18.98 -28.37 -16.22
CA PRO A 262 19.48 -29.71 -16.50
C PRO A 262 18.49 -30.77 -15.98
N ALA A 263 18.51 -31.99 -16.53
CA ALA A 263 17.52 -33.02 -16.18
C ALA A 263 17.51 -33.33 -14.67
N GLU A 264 18.68 -33.24 -14.03
CA GLU A 264 18.85 -33.48 -12.59
C GLU A 264 18.11 -32.44 -11.73
N TYR A 265 17.81 -31.24 -12.26
CA TYR A 265 17.04 -30.20 -11.56
C TYR A 265 15.66 -30.68 -11.12
N TYR A 266 15.05 -31.56 -11.92
CA TYR A 266 13.73 -32.14 -11.65
C TYR A 266 13.78 -33.35 -10.71
N CYS A 267 14.97 -33.74 -10.24
CA CYS A 267 15.11 -34.82 -9.28
C CYS A 267 14.92 -34.33 -7.84
N LEU A 268 14.26 -35.16 -7.01
CA LEU A 268 13.99 -34.85 -5.60
C LEU A 268 15.24 -34.53 -4.78
N ASN A 269 16.37 -35.14 -5.13
CA ASN A 269 17.65 -35.00 -4.43
C ASN A 269 18.53 -33.89 -5.00
N PHE A 270 18.02 -33.05 -5.90
CA PHE A 270 18.80 -31.95 -6.46
C PHE A 270 19.16 -30.94 -5.37
N THR A 271 20.45 -30.63 -5.29
CA THR A 271 21.02 -29.57 -4.45
C THR A 271 21.76 -28.59 -5.34
N PHE A 272 21.55 -27.29 -5.14
CA PHE A 272 22.37 -26.29 -5.80
C PHE A 272 23.83 -26.40 -5.34
N PRO A 273 24.81 -26.19 -6.22
CA PRO A 273 26.22 -26.06 -5.83
C PRO A 273 26.39 -25.02 -4.71
N ASP A 274 27.33 -25.24 -3.79
CA ASP A 274 27.62 -24.29 -2.71
C ASP A 274 28.06 -22.94 -3.32
N PRO A 275 27.33 -21.84 -3.07
CA PRO A 275 27.66 -20.52 -3.64
C PRO A 275 29.04 -19.99 -3.21
N ASN A 276 29.70 -20.58 -2.21
CA ASN A 276 31.03 -20.15 -1.74
C ASN A 276 32.19 -20.82 -2.47
N GLU A 277 31.96 -21.81 -3.33
CA GLU A 277 33.04 -22.54 -4.01
C GLU A 277 33.73 -21.70 -5.12
N ASP A 278 33.04 -20.70 -5.67
CA ASP A 278 33.48 -19.92 -6.84
C ASP A 278 34.12 -18.55 -6.53
N LEU A 279 34.22 -18.15 -5.25
CA LEU A 279 34.80 -16.86 -4.87
C LEU A 279 36.34 -16.81 -4.96
N SER A 280 37.01 -17.92 -5.31
CA SER A 280 38.47 -17.98 -5.44
C SER A 280 39.01 -17.69 -6.85
N THR A 281 38.17 -17.57 -7.88
CA THR A 281 38.63 -17.69 -9.28
C THR A 281 38.42 -16.45 -10.17
N GLU A 282 37.67 -15.43 -9.74
CA GLU A 282 37.32 -14.27 -10.60
C GLU A 282 38.04 -12.95 -10.23
N THR A 283 39.33 -12.98 -9.85
CA THR A 283 40.13 -11.75 -9.59
C THR A 283 41.08 -11.33 -10.71
N LEU A 284 41.01 -11.89 -11.93
CA LEU A 284 41.88 -11.44 -13.01
C LEU A 284 41.11 -11.33 -14.31
N LEU A 285 40.82 -10.08 -14.72
CA LEU A 285 40.99 -9.51 -16.07
C LEU A 285 40.12 -8.24 -16.22
N ILE A 286 40.61 -7.09 -15.73
CA ILE A 286 40.13 -5.76 -16.16
C ILE A 286 41.16 -5.21 -17.14
N ASP A 287 40.79 -5.07 -18.41
CA ASP A 287 41.55 -4.34 -19.42
C ASP A 287 41.14 -2.85 -19.39
N ALA A 288 42.07 -2.02 -18.91
CA ALA A 288 41.91 -0.59 -18.71
C ALA A 288 42.23 0.20 -20.00
N SER A 289 41.42 0.06 -21.05
CA SER A 289 41.68 0.77 -22.31
C SER A 289 40.43 1.14 -23.13
N LYS A 290 39.56 2.03 -22.62
CA LYS A 290 38.75 2.96 -23.46
C LYS A 290 37.92 3.97 -22.63
N PRO A 291 37.97 5.29 -22.93
CA PRO A 291 37.07 6.28 -22.32
C PRO A 291 35.98 6.72 -23.30
N ILE A 292 34.73 6.89 -22.87
CA ILE A 292 33.72 7.64 -23.65
C ILE A 292 32.93 8.61 -22.75
N SER A 293 32.77 9.80 -23.32
CA SER A 293 32.40 11.10 -22.79
C SER A 293 30.90 11.36 -22.56
N ARG A 294 30.67 12.42 -21.78
CA ARG A 294 29.41 12.97 -21.24
C ARG A 294 28.78 14.05 -22.16
N ALA A 295 27.45 14.10 -22.28
CA ALA A 295 26.63 15.28 -22.64
C ALA A 295 25.14 14.96 -22.27
N SER A 296 24.40 15.61 -21.36
CA SER A 296 23.94 17.02 -21.15
C SER A 296 22.67 17.43 -21.93
N SER A 297 21.52 17.35 -21.22
CA SER A 297 20.36 18.28 -21.08
C SER A 297 19.67 18.99 -22.27
N VAL A 298 18.31 19.00 -22.29
CA VAL A 298 17.39 20.15 -22.00
C VAL A 298 15.94 19.92 -22.55
N ASP A 299 14.93 19.99 -21.64
CA ASP A 299 13.54 20.56 -21.61
C ASP A 299 12.69 20.77 -22.90
N ASP A 300 11.34 20.84 -22.96
CA ASP A 300 10.21 21.11 -22.03
C ASP A 300 8.86 20.72 -22.74
N ILE A 301 7.94 19.89 -22.19
CA ILE A 301 6.72 20.14 -21.37
C ILE A 301 5.49 20.83 -22.04
N GLN A 302 4.31 20.21 -21.85
CA GLN A 302 3.02 20.89 -21.63
C GLN A 302 2.25 20.21 -20.45
N THR A 303 2.01 20.95 -19.35
CA THR A 303 1.48 20.46 -18.06
C THR A 303 -0.06 20.57 -17.91
N PRO A 304 -0.74 19.64 -17.18
CA PRO A 304 -2.17 19.74 -16.82
C PRO A 304 -2.47 20.69 -15.63
N ARG A 305 -3.76 21.08 -15.47
CA ARG A 305 -4.26 22.08 -14.51
C ARG A 305 -4.08 21.67 -13.02
N PRO A 306 -3.92 22.64 -12.09
CA PRO A 306 -3.42 22.36 -10.73
C PRO A 306 -4.35 21.61 -9.77
N LEU A 307 -5.67 21.58 -10.01
CA LEU A 307 -6.64 20.94 -9.08
C LEU A 307 -6.88 19.46 -9.38
N ASP A 308 -6.78 19.04 -10.65
CA ASP A 308 -6.88 17.63 -11.03
C ASP A 308 -5.70 16.81 -10.50
N VAL A 309 -4.56 17.47 -10.29
CA VAL A 309 -3.37 16.88 -9.65
C VAL A 309 -3.57 16.69 -8.15
N LEU A 310 -4.47 17.45 -7.49
CA LEU A 310 -4.71 17.39 -6.05
C LEU A 310 -5.77 16.36 -5.66
N ARG A 311 -6.84 16.20 -6.45
CA ARG A 311 -7.99 15.32 -6.12
C ARG A 311 -7.58 13.85 -5.91
N ASP A 312 -6.59 13.41 -6.67
CA ASP A 312 -6.10 12.03 -6.67
C ASP A 312 -4.73 11.90 -5.97
N GLN A 313 -4.32 12.89 -5.17
CA GLN A 313 -3.10 12.74 -4.36
C GLN A 313 -3.30 11.72 -3.26
N PRO A 314 -2.36 10.78 -3.09
CA PRO A 314 -2.33 9.96 -1.90
C PRO A 314 -2.11 10.85 -0.68
N TRP A 315 -2.46 10.33 0.50
CA TRP A 315 -2.07 10.95 1.76
C TRP A 315 -0.58 11.29 1.77
N VAL A 316 -0.25 12.51 2.18
CA VAL A 316 1.15 12.92 2.25
C VAL A 316 1.80 12.20 3.42
N ASN A 317 2.84 11.41 3.13
CA ASN A 317 3.64 10.79 4.19
C ASN A 317 4.43 11.90 4.91
N PRO A 318 4.26 12.06 6.23
CA PRO A 318 4.99 13.07 7.00
C PRO A 318 6.53 12.94 6.91
N ARG A 319 7.06 11.79 6.46
CA ARG A 319 8.50 11.49 6.41
C ARG A 319 9.18 11.75 5.05
N PHE A 320 8.46 11.93 3.94
CA PHE A 320 9.07 11.93 2.59
C PHE A 320 8.73 13.14 1.69
N GLY A 321 8.75 14.38 2.21
CA GLY A 321 9.14 15.52 1.35
C GLY A 321 8.13 16.63 1.00
N GLN A 322 7.13 16.90 1.84
CA GLN A 322 6.79 18.30 2.22
C GLN A 322 6.50 18.28 3.72
N VAL A 323 7.56 18.37 4.50
CA VAL A 323 7.54 18.62 5.95
C VAL A 323 7.71 20.15 6.07
N PRO A 324 7.19 20.89 7.08
CA PRO A 324 6.87 20.37 8.40
C PRO A 324 5.81 21.18 9.21
N GLY A 325 5.36 20.70 10.37
CA GLY A 325 5.49 21.62 11.50
C GLY A 325 6.97 21.61 11.78
N GLU A 326 7.73 22.64 11.39
CA GLU A 326 9.14 22.77 11.74
C GLU A 326 9.35 22.20 13.14
N MET A 327 10.22 21.20 13.32
CA MET A 327 10.95 21.09 14.58
C MET A 327 12.04 22.19 14.64
N ALA A 328 11.82 23.36 14.02
CA ALA A 328 12.50 24.52 14.52
C ALA A 328 11.98 24.72 15.94
N ARG A 329 12.93 24.83 16.86
CA ARG A 329 12.77 25.59 18.09
C ARG A 329 11.70 26.65 17.87
N ALA A 330 10.63 26.61 18.67
CA ALA A 330 9.60 27.64 18.70
C ALA A 330 10.24 29.04 18.68
N PHE A 331 10.36 29.61 17.49
CA PHE A 331 10.72 30.99 17.23
C PHE A 331 9.84 31.46 16.07
N ILE A 332 8.54 31.49 16.35
CA ILE A 332 7.84 32.75 16.15
C ILE A 332 7.81 33.38 17.54
N ALA A 333 8.36 34.58 17.63
CA ALA A 333 8.21 35.43 18.80
C ALA A 333 6.72 35.70 19.01
N VAL A 334 6.02 34.80 19.71
CA VAL A 334 4.72 35.10 20.29
C VAL A 334 5.03 35.80 21.60
N THR A 335 4.95 37.12 21.58
CA THR A 335 5.24 38.00 22.71
C THR A 335 4.30 37.83 23.90
N ARG A 336 3.34 36.88 23.87
CA ARG A 336 2.46 36.56 25.01
C ARG A 336 2.13 35.07 25.11
N SER A 337 2.46 34.45 26.25
CA SER A 337 1.94 33.13 26.63
C SER A 337 0.43 33.19 26.82
N GLY A 338 -0.30 32.12 26.47
CA GLY A 338 -1.75 32.04 26.72
C GLY A 338 -2.65 32.18 25.50
N VAL A 339 -2.10 32.32 24.28
CA VAL A 339 -2.90 32.49 23.07
C VAL A 339 -3.23 31.13 22.45
N HIS A 340 -4.52 30.81 22.31
CA HIS A 340 -4.99 29.71 21.47
C HIS A 340 -4.65 30.03 20.01
N LEU A 341 -3.83 29.20 19.38
CA LEU A 341 -3.41 29.41 18.00
C LEU A 341 -4.18 28.46 17.09
N LYS A 342 -4.93 29.03 16.15
CA LYS A 342 -5.55 28.30 15.04
C LYS A 342 -4.69 28.51 13.79
N LYS A 343 -4.34 27.43 13.10
CA LYS A 343 -3.58 27.47 11.85
C LYS A 343 -4.45 26.90 10.74
N ASN A 344 -4.76 27.71 9.73
CA ASN A 344 -5.62 27.30 8.62
C ASN A 344 -5.02 26.10 7.88
N GLY A 345 -5.82 25.06 7.64
CA GLY A 345 -5.39 23.83 7.00
C GLY A 345 -4.67 22.83 7.93
N TYR A 346 -4.67 23.06 9.25
CA TYR A 346 -4.00 22.19 10.23
C TYR A 346 -4.88 21.93 11.45
N VAL A 347 -4.61 20.81 12.13
CA VAL A 347 -5.18 20.44 13.42
C VAL A 347 -4.07 20.18 14.43
N PHE A 348 -4.20 20.75 15.63
CA PHE A 348 -3.27 20.46 16.73
C PHE A 348 -3.69 19.19 17.49
N GLY A 349 -2.75 18.27 17.72
CA GLY A 349 -2.99 17.08 18.53
C GLY A 349 -1.75 16.21 18.67
N LYS A 350 -1.94 15.01 19.24
CA LYS A 350 -0.87 14.05 19.52
C LYS A 350 -1.10 12.71 18.82
N THR A 351 -0.08 12.20 18.13
CA THR A 351 -0.05 10.86 17.50
C THR A 351 1.22 10.09 17.91
N SER A 352 1.45 8.91 17.32
CA SER A 352 2.71 8.17 17.47
C SER A 352 3.93 8.93 16.92
N LEU A 353 3.70 9.94 16.07
CA LEU A 353 4.76 10.77 15.48
C LEU A 353 5.12 12.00 16.33
N GLY A 354 4.40 12.27 17.43
CA GLY A 354 4.64 13.42 18.30
C GLY A 354 3.39 14.22 18.64
N GLU A 355 3.56 15.36 19.30
CA GLU A 355 2.50 16.35 19.56
C GLU A 355 2.80 17.62 18.77
N GLY A 356 1.82 18.15 18.05
CA GLY A 356 2.03 19.32 17.19
C GLY A 356 0.87 19.59 16.23
N TYR A 357 1.11 20.46 15.25
CA TYR A 357 0.16 20.75 14.17
C TYR A 357 0.36 19.78 13.00
N TYR A 358 -0.71 19.07 12.65
CA TYR A 358 -0.75 18.15 11.52
C TYR A 358 -1.53 18.77 10.37
N SER A 359 -0.99 18.70 9.16
CA SER A 359 -1.67 19.19 7.95
C SER A 359 -2.90 18.34 7.65
N LEU A 360 -4.01 18.96 7.26
CA LEU A 360 -5.20 18.25 6.80
C LEU A 360 -4.97 17.45 5.49
N CYS A 361 -3.77 17.51 4.89
CA CYS A 361 -3.34 16.58 3.84
C CYS A 361 -2.88 15.20 4.36
N THR A 362 -2.89 14.96 5.68
CA THR A 362 -2.31 13.76 6.32
C THR A 362 -3.37 12.91 7.00
N LEU A 363 -3.15 11.59 7.02
CA LEU A 363 -4.08 10.65 7.64
C LEU A 363 -4.16 10.87 9.16
N GLU A 364 -3.02 11.23 9.76
CA GLU A 364 -2.87 11.57 11.17
C GLU A 364 -3.75 12.75 11.61
N ALA A 365 -3.93 13.75 10.74
CA ALA A 365 -4.81 14.89 11.04
C ALA A 365 -6.26 14.44 11.20
N TYR A 366 -6.74 13.56 10.33
CA TYR A 366 -8.11 13.03 10.44
C TYR A 366 -8.30 12.07 11.62
N GLN A 367 -7.25 11.36 12.05
CA GLN A 367 -7.27 10.63 13.34
C GLN A 367 -7.41 11.57 14.54
N ILE A 368 -6.79 12.76 14.50
CA ILE A 368 -6.95 13.78 15.55
C ILE A 368 -8.37 14.36 15.51
N LEU A 369 -8.88 14.73 14.34
CA LEU A 369 -10.24 15.24 14.16
C LEU A 369 -11.29 14.26 14.72
N LEU A 370 -11.22 12.99 14.32
CA LEU A 370 -12.14 11.96 14.80
C LEU A 370 -12.15 11.84 16.33
N ARG A 371 -10.97 11.89 16.97
CA ARG A 371 -10.87 11.84 18.43
C ARG A 371 -11.49 13.08 19.09
N LYS A 372 -11.18 14.28 18.60
CA LYS A 372 -11.73 15.53 19.17
C LYS A 372 -13.25 15.60 18.99
N LEU A 373 -13.74 15.31 17.79
CA LEU A 373 -15.18 15.31 17.50
C LEU A 373 -15.93 14.27 18.34
N LYS A 374 -15.33 13.10 18.62
CA LYS A 374 -15.89 12.09 19.52
C LYS A 374 -16.06 12.60 20.94
N VAL A 375 -15.09 13.35 21.46
CA VAL A 375 -15.17 13.96 22.79
C VAL A 375 -16.25 15.04 22.81
N ASN A 376 -16.27 15.92 21.82
CA ASN A 376 -17.24 17.02 21.74
C ASN A 376 -18.68 16.51 21.61
N ALA A 377 -18.93 15.47 20.80
CA ALA A 377 -20.24 14.85 20.69
C ALA A 377 -20.72 14.25 22.02
N ARG A 378 -19.84 13.55 22.75
CA ARG A 378 -20.17 13.01 24.08
C ARG A 378 -20.50 14.11 25.09
N MET A 379 -19.82 15.26 25.01
CA MET A 379 -20.15 16.41 25.85
C MET A 379 -21.50 17.02 25.49
N ALA A 380 -21.83 17.13 24.20
CA ALA A 380 -23.13 17.61 23.74
C ALA A 380 -24.28 16.65 24.13
N GLU A 381 -24.09 15.34 23.99
CA GLU A 381 -25.04 14.31 24.45
C GLU A 381 -25.33 14.44 25.93
N ARG A 382 -24.28 14.63 26.75
CA ARG A 382 -24.43 14.82 28.19
C ARG A 382 -25.23 16.08 28.51
N LYS A 383 -24.93 17.21 27.86
CA LYS A 383 -25.67 18.47 28.06
C LYS A 383 -27.14 18.35 27.68
N LEU A 384 -27.44 17.68 26.55
CA LEU A 384 -28.82 17.41 26.14
C LEU A 384 -29.53 16.51 27.15
N HIS A 385 -28.87 15.45 27.62
CA HIS A 385 -29.41 14.58 28.65
C HIS A 385 -29.67 15.32 29.97
N GLU A 386 -28.74 16.15 30.44
CA GLU A 386 -28.91 16.97 31.66
C GLU A 386 -30.04 18.01 31.51
N HIS A 387 -30.25 18.55 30.31
CA HIS A 387 -31.38 19.43 30.02
C HIS A 387 -32.71 18.65 30.06
N ASP A 388 -32.77 17.49 29.42
CA ASP A 388 -33.96 16.63 29.39
C ASP A 388 -34.31 16.08 30.78
N VAL A 389 -33.31 15.78 31.62
CA VAL A 389 -33.51 15.36 33.01
C VAL A 389 -33.99 16.51 33.89
N ARG A 390 -33.45 17.73 33.73
CA ARG A 390 -33.94 18.92 34.47
C ARG A 390 -35.37 19.30 34.11
N ASN A 391 -35.79 19.01 32.88
CA ASN A 391 -37.12 19.30 32.34
C ASN A 391 -38.00 18.04 32.21
N CYS A 392 -37.69 16.99 32.98
CA CYS A 392 -38.27 15.66 32.87
C CYS A 392 -39.80 15.62 33.03
N CYS A 393 -40.49 14.81 32.23
CA CYS A 393 -41.94 14.66 32.23
C CYS A 393 -42.55 14.12 33.55
N SER A 394 -41.75 13.65 34.51
CA SER A 394 -42.23 13.17 35.81
C SER A 394 -42.76 14.29 36.71
N CYS A 395 -42.48 15.56 36.42
CA CYS A 395 -43.03 16.70 37.14
C CYS A 395 -44.33 17.28 36.50
N PHE A 396 -44.89 16.63 35.47
CA PHE A 396 -46.15 16.98 34.76
C PHE A 396 -46.26 18.42 34.23
N ARG A 397 -45.19 19.22 34.33
CA ARG A 397 -45.12 20.58 33.81
C ARG A 397 -44.78 20.55 32.33
N LYS A 398 -45.51 21.33 31.52
CA LYS A 398 -45.16 21.54 30.12
C LYS A 398 -43.89 22.41 30.03
N PRO A 399 -42.90 22.04 29.19
CA PRO A 399 -41.73 22.88 28.94
C PRO A 399 -42.16 24.27 28.48
N THR A 400 -41.45 25.29 28.95
CA THR A 400 -41.60 26.67 28.46
C THR A 400 -41.11 26.78 27.02
N ALA A 401 -41.50 27.87 26.34
CA ALA A 401 -41.00 28.16 25.00
C ALA A 401 -39.47 28.25 24.96
N VAL A 402 -38.86 28.86 25.99
CA VAL A 402 -37.40 29.01 26.11
C VAL A 402 -36.71 27.65 26.25
N GLU A 403 -37.21 26.78 27.12
CA GLU A 403 -36.66 25.42 27.31
C GLU A 403 -36.81 24.56 26.04
N THR A 404 -37.91 24.73 25.32
CA THR A 404 -38.14 24.02 24.05
C THR A 404 -37.14 24.49 22.98
N THR A 405 -36.91 25.80 22.88
CA THR A 405 -35.91 26.37 21.97
C THR A 405 -34.50 25.93 22.32
N GLU A 406 -34.14 25.92 23.61
CA GLU A 406 -32.82 25.50 24.05
C GLU A 406 -32.57 24.01 23.78
N ARG A 407 -33.57 23.16 24.02
CA ARG A 407 -33.52 21.75 23.64
C ARG A 407 -33.28 21.57 22.14
N ALA A 408 -34.01 22.32 21.31
CA ALA A 408 -33.86 22.25 19.86
C ALA A 408 -32.42 22.62 19.43
N ARG A 409 -31.83 23.65 20.03
CA ARG A 409 -30.43 24.03 19.79
C ARG A 409 -29.44 22.94 20.19
N LEU A 410 -29.65 22.29 21.34
CA LEU A 410 -28.78 21.20 21.80
C LEU A 410 -28.85 19.97 20.88
N VAL A 411 -30.05 19.64 20.39
CA VAL A 411 -30.25 18.57 19.40
C VAL A 411 -29.55 18.92 18.09
N GLU A 412 -29.70 20.14 17.59
CA GLU A 412 -29.05 20.62 16.37
C GLU A 412 -27.52 20.57 16.50
N ALA A 413 -26.97 21.04 17.62
CA ALA A 413 -25.54 21.00 17.90
C ALA A 413 -24.99 19.56 17.91
N LEU A 414 -25.73 18.61 18.49
CA LEU A 414 -25.35 17.20 18.49
C LEU A 414 -25.41 16.59 17.08
N GLN A 415 -26.45 16.89 16.31
CA GLN A 415 -26.58 16.44 14.93
C GLN A 415 -25.42 16.97 14.07
N LYS A 416 -25.06 18.25 14.22
CA LYS A 416 -23.88 18.84 13.58
C LYS A 416 -22.61 18.06 13.92
N LEU A 417 -22.36 17.78 15.20
CA LEU A 417 -21.16 17.03 15.61
C LEU A 417 -21.09 15.63 15.01
N ARG A 418 -22.22 14.91 14.94
CA ARG A 418 -22.30 13.58 14.30
C ARG A 418 -22.05 13.65 12.79
N ALA A 419 -22.61 14.65 12.11
CA ALA A 419 -22.36 14.88 10.70
C ALA A 419 -20.87 15.20 10.42
N CYS A 420 -20.24 16.05 11.25
CA CYS A 420 -18.81 16.32 11.16
C CYS A 420 -17.93 15.08 11.46
N GLN A 421 -18.36 14.18 12.37
CA GLN A 421 -17.68 12.90 12.59
C GLN A 421 -17.73 12.02 11.34
N ASN A 422 -18.91 11.89 10.74
CA ASN A 422 -19.09 11.14 9.50
C ASN A 422 -18.23 11.74 8.39
N PHE A 423 -18.17 13.07 8.28
CA PHE A 423 -17.27 13.74 7.34
C PHE A 423 -15.83 13.29 7.55
N ALA A 424 -15.32 13.41 8.78
CA ALA A 424 -13.94 13.07 9.08
C ALA A 424 -13.66 11.57 8.87
N TRP A 425 -14.64 10.71 9.11
CA TRP A 425 -14.53 9.27 8.90
C TRP A 425 -14.51 8.90 7.40
N VAL A 426 -15.40 9.50 6.60
CA VAL A 426 -15.43 9.31 5.15
C VAL A 426 -14.11 9.73 4.54
N GLN A 427 -13.56 10.87 4.99
CA GLN A 427 -12.26 11.32 4.53
C GLN A 427 -11.12 10.45 5.01
N TYR A 428 -11.07 10.06 6.29
CA TYR A 428 -10.04 9.17 6.82
C TYR A 428 -9.91 7.86 6.03
N ASN A 429 -11.02 7.31 5.55
CA ASN A 429 -11.04 6.09 4.74
C ASN A 429 -10.93 6.35 3.23
N ALA A 430 -10.73 7.61 2.81
CA ALA A 430 -10.49 7.94 1.41
C ALA A 430 -9.02 7.66 1.03
N SER A 431 -8.76 7.44 -0.25
CA SER A 431 -7.41 7.20 -0.77
C SER A 431 -6.48 8.42 -0.71
N GLY A 432 -7.02 9.58 -0.34
CA GLY A 432 -6.33 10.84 -0.31
C GLY A 432 -7.22 11.95 0.23
N PRO A 433 -6.63 13.04 0.73
CA PRO A 433 -7.36 14.03 1.52
C PRO A 433 -8.38 14.84 0.70
N TYR A 434 -8.31 14.81 -0.64
CA TYR A 434 -9.18 15.54 -1.56
C TYR A 434 -10.20 14.65 -2.30
N LYS A 435 -10.11 13.32 -2.16
CA LYS A 435 -10.78 12.37 -3.06
C LYS A 435 -12.31 12.45 -3.04
N ARG A 436 -12.88 12.85 -1.90
CA ARG A 436 -14.33 12.93 -1.68
C ARG A 436 -14.84 14.37 -1.60
N LEU A 437 -14.00 15.38 -1.88
CA LEU A 437 -14.38 16.78 -1.75
C LEU A 437 -14.91 17.34 -3.08
N CYS A 438 -15.98 18.14 -3.01
CA CYS A 438 -16.47 18.91 -4.15
C CYS A 438 -15.42 19.96 -4.53
N VAL A 439 -14.71 19.74 -5.64
CA VAL A 439 -13.78 20.73 -6.19
C VAL A 439 -14.52 21.61 -7.19
N GLY A 440 -15.14 22.69 -6.71
CA GLY A 440 -15.57 23.81 -7.56
C GLY A 440 -14.41 24.78 -7.77
N ASP A 441 -14.14 25.18 -9.01
CA ASP A 441 -13.04 26.06 -9.41
C ASP A 441 -13.08 27.40 -8.63
N PRO A 442 -11.94 27.91 -8.14
CA PRO A 442 -11.28 28.93 -8.95
C PRO A 442 -9.78 28.72 -9.09
N ALA A 443 -9.39 28.63 -10.35
CA ALA A 443 -8.13 29.02 -10.92
C ALA A 443 -7.63 30.32 -10.26
N THR A 444 -6.60 30.21 -9.44
CA THR A 444 -5.32 30.91 -9.61
C THR A 444 -4.43 30.72 -8.37
N VAL A 445 -3.12 30.75 -8.64
CA VAL A 445 -1.99 30.79 -7.70
C VAL A 445 -1.41 29.42 -7.31
N ARG A 446 -0.38 29.02 -8.07
CA ARG A 446 0.73 28.17 -7.58
C ARG A 446 1.47 28.91 -6.46
N LYS A 447 1.54 28.28 -5.28
CA LYS A 447 2.63 28.24 -4.27
C LYS A 447 2.01 27.76 -2.94
N SER A 448 2.46 26.61 -2.42
CA SER A 448 2.22 26.05 -1.08
C SER A 448 1.06 26.70 -0.27
N LYS A 449 -0.19 26.43 -0.63
CA LYS A 449 -1.35 26.92 0.12
C LYS A 449 -1.83 25.86 1.12
N PRO A 450 -2.29 26.26 2.32
CA PRO A 450 -2.91 25.34 3.27
C PRO A 450 -4.14 24.66 2.66
N PHE A 451 -4.48 23.49 3.18
CA PHE A 451 -5.63 22.71 2.76
C PHE A 451 -6.90 23.60 2.69
N PRO A 452 -7.64 23.62 1.56
CA PRO A 452 -8.81 24.46 1.36
C PRO A 452 -9.92 24.08 2.35
N LEU A 453 -10.31 25.04 3.18
CA LEU A 453 -11.26 24.82 4.28
C LEU A 453 -12.72 24.96 3.83
N ASP A 454 -12.96 25.58 2.69
CA ASP A 454 -14.26 25.78 2.08
C ASP A 454 -14.81 24.53 1.37
N CYS A 455 -14.01 23.47 1.24
CA CYS A 455 -14.42 22.23 0.59
C CYS A 455 -15.45 21.45 1.42
N VAL A 456 -16.48 20.92 0.73
CA VAL A 456 -17.52 20.02 1.27
C VAL A 456 -17.37 18.62 0.68
N LEU A 457 -17.97 17.59 1.28
CA LEU A 457 -17.97 16.25 0.67
C LEU A 457 -18.98 16.15 -0.47
N ASP A 458 -18.62 15.38 -1.51
CA ASP A 458 -19.52 15.03 -2.63
C ASP A 458 -20.79 14.32 -2.15
N ASP A 459 -20.71 13.58 -1.03
CA ASP A 459 -21.87 13.01 -0.34
C ASP A 459 -22.42 13.97 0.73
N THR A 460 -23.00 15.06 0.27
CA THR A 460 -23.60 16.10 1.13
C THR A 460 -24.78 15.59 1.96
N LYS A 461 -25.45 14.50 1.55
CA LYS A 461 -26.62 13.95 2.25
C LYS A 461 -26.25 13.25 3.56
N SER A 462 -25.18 12.46 3.58
CA SER A 462 -24.75 11.72 4.78
C SER A 462 -23.92 12.58 5.75
N THR A 463 -23.36 13.68 5.24
CA THR A 463 -22.40 14.54 5.97
C THR A 463 -22.96 15.91 6.29
N GLY A 464 -24.22 16.18 5.95
CA GLY A 464 -24.91 17.44 6.23
C GLY A 464 -24.42 18.64 5.41
N GLY A 465 -23.56 18.42 4.41
CA GLY A 465 -23.01 19.47 3.55
C GLY A 465 -22.01 20.40 4.26
N TYR A 466 -21.51 20.03 5.44
CA TYR A 466 -20.53 20.84 6.15
C TYR A 466 -19.21 20.94 5.39
N SER A 467 -18.61 22.12 5.43
CA SER A 467 -17.27 22.37 4.93
C SER A 467 -16.21 21.84 5.90
N LEU A 468 -15.01 21.59 5.39
CA LEU A 468 -13.88 21.14 6.20
C LEU A 468 -13.50 22.16 7.29
N GLY A 469 -13.68 23.45 7.03
CA GLY A 469 -13.51 24.53 7.99
C GLY A 469 -14.49 24.40 9.15
N GLU A 470 -15.77 24.13 8.86
CA GLU A 470 -16.79 23.89 9.89
C GLU A 470 -16.54 22.61 10.68
N VAL A 471 -16.01 21.57 10.03
CA VAL A 471 -15.54 20.34 10.71
C VAL A 471 -14.38 20.66 11.64
N CYS A 472 -13.43 21.49 11.21
CA CYS A 472 -12.32 21.95 12.04
C CYS A 472 -12.78 22.78 13.23
N ASP A 473 -13.80 23.62 13.05
CA ASP A 473 -14.38 24.42 14.12
C ASP A 473 -15.14 23.55 15.12
N ALA A 474 -15.94 22.60 14.63
CA ALA A 474 -16.64 21.63 15.47
C ALA A 474 -15.67 20.75 16.29
N ALA A 475 -14.48 20.47 15.74
CA ALA A 475 -13.42 19.71 16.40
C ALA A 475 -12.55 20.55 17.36
N ASP A 476 -12.63 21.88 17.32
CA ASP A 476 -11.64 22.80 17.90
C ASP A 476 -10.20 22.44 17.47
N CYS A 477 -9.86 22.76 16.22
CA CYS A 477 -8.52 22.51 15.68
C CYS A 477 -7.39 23.35 16.31
N SER A 478 -7.70 24.26 17.24
CA SER A 478 -6.71 25.09 17.90
C SER A 478 -5.82 24.29 18.87
N GLY A 479 -4.68 24.89 19.23
CA GLY A 479 -3.69 24.31 20.14
C GLY A 479 -3.03 25.34 21.04
N TYR A 480 -2.35 24.84 22.07
CA TYR A 480 -1.59 25.65 23.04
C TYR A 480 -0.10 25.33 22.94
N ILE A 481 0.75 26.35 22.83
CA ILE A 481 2.20 26.17 22.86
C ILE A 481 2.69 26.35 24.31
N LYS A 482 3.14 25.26 24.94
CA LYS A 482 3.81 25.31 26.24
C LYS A 482 5.16 25.98 26.10
N LYS A 483 5.43 26.97 26.97
CA LYS A 483 6.72 27.69 27.03
C LYS A 483 7.85 26.68 27.27
N THR A 484 8.68 26.42 26.27
CA THR A 484 9.94 25.71 26.48
C THR A 484 10.88 26.66 27.23
N ARG A 485 11.29 26.29 28.45
CA ARG A 485 12.40 26.97 29.13
C ARG A 485 13.61 26.85 28.20
N THR A 486 14.16 27.97 27.75
CA THR A 486 15.38 28.00 26.94
C THR A 486 16.52 27.28 27.69
N PRO A 487 17.32 26.44 27.01
CA PRO A 487 18.57 25.97 27.57
C PRO A 487 19.49 27.18 27.78
N ALA A 488 20.19 27.24 28.92
CA ALA A 488 21.12 28.30 29.24
C ALA A 488 22.12 28.52 28.08
N HIS A 489 22.27 29.78 27.67
CA HIS A 489 23.24 30.22 26.68
C HIS A 489 24.65 29.76 27.07
N VAL A 490 25.29 28.97 26.19
CA VAL A 490 26.75 28.93 26.12
C VAL A 490 27.18 30.30 25.60
N LYS A 491 27.80 31.09 26.48
CA LYS A 491 28.43 32.37 26.14
C LYS A 491 29.60 32.12 25.20
N TYR A 492 29.61 32.78 24.04
CA TYR A 492 30.86 33.22 23.42
C TYR A 492 30.72 34.70 23.02
N GLY A 493 31.55 35.52 23.69
CA GLY A 493 32.07 36.86 23.41
C GLY A 493 31.35 37.88 22.52
N GLY A 494 31.07 39.04 23.13
CA GLY A 494 31.19 40.40 22.54
C GLY A 494 30.14 40.80 21.51
N VAL A 495 29.58 42.00 21.44
CA VAL A 495 29.89 43.33 21.99
C VAL A 495 28.55 44.08 22.07
N TYR A 496 28.37 44.91 23.09
CA TYR A 496 27.22 45.79 23.27
C TYR A 496 27.18 46.92 22.23
N VAL A 497 26.01 47.20 21.67
CA VAL A 497 25.62 48.56 21.25
C VAL A 497 24.18 48.82 21.70
N PHE A 498 24.03 49.77 22.63
CA PHE A 498 22.76 50.34 23.07
C PHE A 498 22.38 51.52 22.15
N SER A 499 21.13 51.54 21.70
CA SER A 499 20.32 52.75 21.43
C SER A 499 18.87 52.26 21.27
N GLY A 500 17.88 52.56 22.10
CA GLY A 500 17.61 53.82 22.80
C GLY A 500 16.66 54.66 21.96
N THR A 501 15.48 54.96 22.53
CA THR A 501 14.33 55.76 22.03
C THR A 501 13.22 54.93 21.37
N GLY A 502 11.93 55.12 21.65
CA GLY A 502 11.23 56.06 22.52
C GLY A 502 9.73 56.05 22.21
N GLY A 503 8.90 56.32 23.24
CA GLY A 503 7.47 56.67 23.12
C GLY A 503 6.53 55.47 22.94
N GLY A 504 5.44 55.30 23.69
CA GLY A 504 4.74 56.21 24.59
C GLY A 504 3.24 55.99 24.40
N CYS A 505 2.53 55.90 25.54
CA CYS A 505 1.08 56.07 25.71
C CYS A 505 0.12 55.01 25.11
N ALA A 506 -1.08 54.76 25.65
CA ALA A 506 -1.73 55.01 26.93
C ALA A 506 -3.18 54.46 26.80
N CYS A 507 -3.74 53.88 27.87
CA CYS A 507 -5.17 53.89 28.28
C CYS A 507 -6.21 53.22 27.35
N GLY A 508 -7.29 52.56 27.79
CA GLY A 508 -7.83 52.16 29.09
C GLY A 508 -8.64 50.85 28.86
N GLY A 509 -9.04 50.06 29.86
CA GLY A 509 -9.78 50.47 31.05
C GLY A 509 -11.27 50.37 30.76
N GLY A 510 -11.91 49.27 31.19
CA GLY A 510 -13.36 49.09 31.04
C GLY A 510 -13.82 47.66 31.33
N GLY A 511 -13.81 47.28 32.61
CA GLY A 511 -14.56 46.12 33.09
C GLY A 511 -16.00 46.48 33.41
N CYS A 512 -16.88 45.48 33.34
CA CYS A 512 -18.15 45.27 34.05
C CYS A 512 -18.70 43.94 33.46
N GLY A 513 -19.15 42.93 34.20
CA GLY A 513 -19.65 42.91 35.57
C GLY A 513 -21.04 42.26 35.56
N CYS A 514 -21.07 40.99 35.97
CA CYS A 514 -22.16 40.28 36.65
C CYS A 514 -23.46 39.92 35.91
N GLY A 515 -23.91 38.70 36.20
CA GLY A 515 -25.13 38.04 35.77
C GLY A 515 -24.97 36.54 35.97
#